data_AF-A0A538BXH1-F1
#
_entry.id   AF-A0A538BXH1-F1
#
_cell.length_a   1.000
_cell.length_b   1.000
_cell.length_c   1.000
_cell.angle_alpha   90.00
_cell.angle_beta   90.00
_cell.angle_gamma   90.00
#
_symmetry.space_group_name_H-M   'P 1'
#
loop_
_entity.id
_entity.type
_entity.pdbx_description
1 polymer ?
#
loop_
_entity_poly.entity_id
_entity_poly.type
_entity_poly.pdbx_seq_one_letter_code
_entity_poly.pdbx_strand_id
1 'polypeptide(L)'
;MLGSITGLGERGRGSRWTTTVVAYVIASAVGGLAVGAALGLVGAALAPPPTVGLFLMAGLIGAGLVLDLGPRGLALPTIRRQVNEAWLHRYRPWVYGTGFGFQLGAGMVTVVVGSAVYGAFAAAFLAGSLVGGAVIGAAFGFLRAATIFPAGRIRRPAQLGLVDARLRAWDGASRRIALACEVALIATCVAAALT
;
A
#
# COMPACT_ATOMS: atom_id res chain seq x y z
N MET A 1 -10.30 0.07 -7.86
CA MET A 1 -9.20 -0.52 -8.66
C MET A 1 -9.35 -2.02 -8.93
N LEU A 2 -9.51 -2.88 -7.91
CA LEU A 2 -9.62 -4.34 -8.12
C LEU A 2 -10.77 -4.77 -9.05
N GLY A 3 -11.85 -3.98 -9.13
CA GLY A 3 -12.96 -4.26 -10.05
C GLY A 3 -12.65 -3.97 -11.53
N SER A 4 -11.71 -3.06 -11.83
CA SER A 4 -11.47 -2.60 -13.21
C SER A 4 -10.33 -3.33 -13.90
N ILE A 5 -9.28 -3.77 -13.18
CA ILE A 5 -8.18 -4.58 -13.73
C ILE A 5 -8.39 -6.06 -13.37
N THR A 6 -9.25 -6.75 -14.12
CA THR A 6 -9.55 -8.17 -13.95
C THR A 6 -9.30 -8.93 -15.25
N GLY A 7 -9.17 -10.26 -15.17
CA GLY A 7 -9.06 -11.09 -16.38
C GLY A 7 -10.28 -10.97 -17.30
N LEU A 8 -11.46 -10.66 -16.76
CA LEU A 8 -12.68 -10.36 -17.50
C LEU A 8 -12.61 -8.98 -18.16
N GLY A 9 -12.26 -7.94 -17.40
CA GLY A 9 -12.19 -6.56 -17.89
C GLY A 9 -11.17 -6.38 -19.01
N GLU A 10 -10.00 -6.99 -18.90
CA GLU A 10 -8.95 -6.91 -19.92
C GLU A 10 -9.33 -7.62 -21.21
N ARG A 11 -9.96 -8.80 -21.13
CA ARG A 11 -10.47 -9.49 -22.32
C ARG A 11 -11.59 -8.73 -23.00
N GLY A 12 -12.48 -8.09 -22.23
CA GLY A 12 -13.50 -7.18 -22.78
C GLY A 12 -12.90 -6.00 -23.55
N ARG A 13 -11.67 -5.59 -23.22
CA ARG A 13 -10.90 -4.54 -23.91
C ARG A 13 -9.90 -5.09 -24.95
N GLY A 14 -10.01 -6.36 -25.34
CA GLY A 14 -9.09 -6.97 -26.32
C GLY A 14 -7.63 -7.04 -25.86
N SER A 15 -7.39 -7.01 -24.54
CA SER A 15 -6.08 -6.85 -23.93
C SER A 15 -5.70 -8.04 -23.04
N ARG A 16 -4.40 -8.25 -22.84
CA ARG A 16 -3.87 -9.31 -21.99
C ARG A 16 -3.67 -8.80 -20.57
N TRP A 17 -4.36 -9.42 -19.61
CA TRP A 17 -4.25 -9.08 -18.19
C TRP A 17 -2.81 -9.10 -17.67
N THR A 18 -2.00 -10.07 -18.12
CA THR A 18 -0.60 -10.17 -17.72
C THR A 18 0.20 -8.91 -18.09
N THR A 19 -0.02 -8.32 -19.26
CA THR A 19 0.69 -7.11 -19.69
C THR A 19 0.38 -5.93 -18.77
N THR A 20 -0.91 -5.73 -18.45
CA THR A 20 -1.34 -4.69 -17.52
C THR A 20 -0.77 -4.90 -16.13
N VAL A 21 -0.85 -6.13 -15.61
CA VAL A 21 -0.44 -6.45 -14.24
C VAL A 21 1.07 -6.40 -14.05
N VAL A 22 1.84 -6.88 -15.01
CA VAL A 22 3.31 -6.77 -14.93
C VAL A 22 3.72 -5.30 -14.91
N ALA A 23 3.17 -4.47 -15.81
CA ALA A 23 3.42 -3.04 -15.81
C ALA A 23 3.00 -2.38 -14.49
N TYR A 24 1.82 -2.72 -13.98
CA TYR A 24 1.28 -2.21 -12.72
C TYR A 24 2.12 -2.59 -11.50
N VAL A 25 2.52 -3.85 -11.35
CA VAL A 25 3.32 -4.33 -10.22
C VAL A 25 4.70 -3.71 -10.24
N ILE A 26 5.37 -3.69 -11.41
CA ILE A 26 6.68 -3.07 -11.56
C ILE A 26 6.59 -1.58 -11.23
N ALA A 27 5.63 -0.86 -11.82
CA ALA A 27 5.48 0.57 -11.57
C ALA A 27 5.12 0.89 -10.12
N SER A 28 4.36 0.03 -9.44
CA SER A 28 4.05 0.17 -8.02
C SER A 28 5.28 -0.04 -7.15
N ALA A 29 6.09 -1.06 -7.43
CA ALA A 29 7.37 -1.25 -6.74
C ALA A 29 8.32 -0.06 -6.98
N VAL A 30 8.40 0.45 -8.21
CA VAL A 30 9.21 1.63 -8.57
C VAL A 30 8.71 2.90 -7.88
N GLY A 31 7.40 3.14 -7.86
CA GLY A 31 6.81 4.30 -7.18
C GLY A 31 7.06 4.26 -5.68
N GLY A 32 6.89 3.10 -5.07
CA GLY A 32 7.22 2.88 -3.66
C GLY A 32 8.71 3.06 -3.38
N LEU A 33 9.58 2.48 -4.22
CA LEU A 33 11.03 2.63 -4.14
C LEU A 33 11.44 4.10 -4.18
N ALA A 34 10.91 4.88 -5.13
CA ALA A 34 11.26 6.29 -5.28
C ALA A 34 10.86 7.12 -4.05
N VAL A 35 9.65 6.92 -3.53
CA VAL A 35 9.19 7.62 -2.32
C VAL A 35 9.99 7.17 -1.09
N GLY A 36 10.20 5.87 -0.93
CA GLY A 36 10.98 5.33 0.18
C GLY A 36 12.44 5.77 0.17
N ALA A 37 13.08 5.79 -1.00
CA ALA A 37 14.44 6.30 -1.18
C ALA A 37 14.55 7.78 -0.80
N ALA A 38 13.60 8.60 -1.24
CA ALA A 38 13.55 10.01 -0.88
C ALA A 38 13.39 10.21 0.63
N LEU A 39 12.47 9.47 1.26
CA LEU A 39 12.28 9.51 2.71
C LEU A 39 13.52 9.05 3.48
N GLY A 40 14.17 7.99 3.02
CA GLY A 40 15.41 7.48 3.62
C GLY A 40 16.56 8.47 3.53
N LEU A 41 16.68 9.22 2.42
CA LEU A 41 17.64 10.32 2.31
C LEU A 41 17.34 11.46 3.27
N VAL A 42 16.07 11.85 3.40
CA VAL A 42 15.64 12.91 4.34
C VAL A 42 15.90 12.45 5.78
N GLY A 43 15.65 11.18 6.10
CA GLY A 43 15.98 10.58 7.38
C GLY A 43 17.48 10.53 7.66
N ALA A 44 18.30 10.22 6.65
CA ALA A 44 19.76 10.23 6.77
C ALA A 44 20.29 11.63 7.09
N ALA A 45 19.68 12.67 6.50
CA ALA A 45 20.06 14.07 6.74
C ALA A 45 19.69 14.55 8.16
N LEU A 46 18.57 14.07 8.71
CA LEU A 46 18.13 14.44 10.07
C LEU A 46 18.75 13.56 11.17
N ALA A 47 19.14 12.33 10.83
CA ALA A 47 19.87 11.37 11.66
C ALA A 47 19.42 11.33 13.14
N PRO A 48 18.12 11.07 13.44
CA PRO A 48 17.68 10.95 14.81
C PRO A 48 18.42 9.81 15.52
N PRO A 49 18.73 9.93 16.83
CA PRO A 49 19.31 8.83 17.58
C PRO A 49 18.45 7.56 17.48
N PRO A 50 19.04 6.35 17.34
CA PRO A 50 18.28 5.12 17.11
C PRO A 50 17.15 4.89 18.12
N THR A 51 17.43 5.13 19.41
CA THR A 51 16.44 5.00 20.50
C THR A 51 15.27 5.96 20.32
N VAL A 52 15.54 7.21 19.94
CA VAL A 52 14.49 8.21 19.64
C VAL A 52 13.69 7.76 18.41
N GLY A 53 14.36 7.26 17.37
CA GLY A 53 13.70 6.71 16.19
C GLY A 53 12.73 5.57 16.53
N LEU A 54 13.13 4.64 17.40
CA LEU A 54 12.28 3.53 17.83
C LEU A 54 11.05 4.00 18.63
N PHE A 55 11.22 4.96 19.55
CA PHE A 55 10.07 5.55 20.26
C PHE A 55 9.16 6.36 19.35
N LEU A 56 9.72 7.12 18.39
CA LEU A 56 8.93 7.81 17.37
C LEU A 56 8.13 6.82 16.53
N MET A 57 8.75 5.71 16.10
CA MET A 57 8.06 4.66 15.35
C MET A 57 6.92 4.06 16.17
N ALA A 58 7.18 3.68 17.42
CA ALA A 58 6.17 3.13 18.33
C ALA A 58 5.01 4.11 18.54
N GLY A 59 5.31 5.40 18.73
CA GLY A 59 4.32 6.46 18.89
C GLY A 59 3.47 6.66 17.63
N LEU A 60 4.09 6.64 16.44
CA LEU A 60 3.38 6.79 15.16
C LEU A 60 2.48 5.59 14.87
N ILE A 61 2.96 4.35 15.10
CA ILE A 61 2.11 3.15 14.98
C ILE A 61 1.00 3.19 16.02
N GLY A 62 1.28 3.61 17.27
CA GLY A 62 0.27 3.74 18.32
C GLY A 62 -0.82 4.76 17.98
N ALA A 63 -0.44 5.92 17.42
CA ALA A 63 -1.39 6.88 16.90
C ALA A 63 -2.24 6.30 15.75
N GLY A 64 -1.59 5.56 14.83
CA GLY A 64 -2.27 4.83 13.76
C GLY A 64 -3.29 3.81 14.28
N LEU A 65 -2.89 3.01 15.27
CA LEU A 65 -3.74 2.04 15.95
C LEU A 65 -4.97 2.70 16.58
N VAL A 66 -4.80 3.85 17.24
CA VAL A 66 -5.92 4.61 17.80
C VAL A 66 -6.87 5.10 16.70
N LEU A 67 -6.34 5.55 15.56
CA LEU A 67 -7.15 5.97 14.40
C LEU A 67 -7.90 4.78 13.77
N ASP A 68 -7.25 3.63 13.67
CA ASP A 68 -7.84 2.41 13.09
C ASP A 68 -8.84 1.74 14.07
N LEU A 69 -8.73 1.99 15.38
CA LEU A 69 -9.68 1.61 16.42
C LEU A 69 -10.84 2.61 16.58
N GLY A 70 -10.61 3.88 16.28
CA GLY A 70 -11.51 4.98 16.59
C GLY A 70 -12.90 4.86 15.96
N PRO A 71 -13.95 5.40 16.60
CA PRO A 71 -15.28 5.48 15.99
C PRO A 71 -15.18 6.29 14.69
N ARG A 72 -16.06 5.97 13.71
CA ARG A 72 -16.12 6.39 12.28
C ARG A 72 -16.01 7.91 11.95
N GLY A 73 -15.16 8.68 12.62
CA GLY A 73 -15.07 10.15 12.54
C GLY A 73 -13.66 10.72 12.63
N LEU A 74 -12.67 10.00 13.18
CA LEU A 74 -11.25 10.36 13.02
C LEU A 74 -10.76 9.82 11.67
N ALA A 75 -11.06 10.56 10.61
CA ALA A 75 -10.66 10.17 9.26
C ALA A 75 -9.16 10.42 9.06
N LEU A 76 -8.44 9.39 8.58
CA LEU A 76 -7.07 9.55 8.10
C LEU A 76 -7.02 10.62 7.00
N PRO A 77 -5.95 11.45 6.95
CA PRO A 77 -5.75 12.41 5.86
C PRO A 77 -5.66 11.72 4.48
N THR A 78 -6.79 11.48 3.84
CA THR A 78 -6.86 10.74 2.57
C THR A 78 -7.24 11.64 1.41
N ILE A 79 -6.67 11.36 0.23
CA ILE A 79 -7.20 11.85 -1.03
C ILE A 79 -8.48 11.06 -1.33
N ARG A 80 -9.63 11.74 -1.47
CA ARG A 80 -10.93 11.09 -1.77
C ARG A 80 -11.16 10.79 -3.26
N ARG A 81 -10.07 10.61 -4.01
CA ARG A 81 -10.10 10.35 -5.45
C ARG A 81 -9.34 9.06 -5.76
N GLN A 82 -9.94 8.25 -6.62
CA GLN A 82 -9.30 7.08 -7.23
C GLN A 82 -8.59 7.48 -8.54
N VAL A 83 -7.87 6.54 -9.13
CA VAL A 83 -7.27 6.74 -10.45
C VAL A 83 -8.31 7.15 -11.50
N ASN A 84 -7.88 7.85 -12.55
CA ASN A 84 -8.78 8.28 -13.61
C ASN A 84 -9.15 7.09 -14.51
N GLU A 85 -10.37 6.57 -14.36
CA GLU A 85 -10.85 5.40 -15.11
C GLU A 85 -10.98 5.63 -16.62
N ALA A 86 -11.06 6.88 -17.08
CA ALA A 86 -11.06 7.18 -18.52
C ALA A 86 -9.77 6.69 -19.22
N TRP A 87 -8.68 6.51 -18.47
CA TRP A 87 -7.43 5.96 -19.00
C TRP A 87 -7.58 4.52 -19.51
N LEU A 88 -8.53 3.75 -18.96
CA LEU A 88 -8.81 2.36 -19.37
C LEU A 88 -9.30 2.28 -20.83
N HIS A 89 -9.94 3.33 -21.31
CA HIS A 89 -10.50 3.40 -22.67
C HIS A 89 -9.64 4.24 -23.63
N ARG A 90 -8.74 5.07 -23.10
CA ARG A 90 -7.90 5.98 -23.88
C ARG A 90 -6.50 5.45 -24.16
N TYR A 91 -5.92 4.70 -23.23
CA TYR A 91 -4.51 4.32 -23.29
C TYR A 91 -4.30 2.82 -23.41
N ARG A 92 -3.11 2.44 -23.88
CA ARG A 92 -2.69 1.04 -23.97
C ARG A 92 -2.61 0.40 -22.57
N PRO A 93 -2.79 -0.94 -22.46
CA PRO A 93 -2.76 -1.69 -21.21
C PRO A 93 -1.58 -1.41 -20.29
N TRP A 94 -0.38 -1.37 -20.85
CA TRP A 94 0.83 -1.10 -20.09
C TRP A 94 0.91 0.36 -19.63
N VAL A 95 0.33 1.33 -20.35
CA VAL A 95 0.40 2.77 -20.01
C VAL A 95 -0.43 3.06 -18.77
N TYR A 96 -1.71 2.68 -18.79
CA TYR A 96 -2.54 2.90 -17.61
C TYR A 96 -2.12 1.95 -16.48
N GLY A 97 -1.66 0.73 -16.78
CA GLY A 97 -1.07 -0.17 -15.79
C GLY A 97 0.09 0.49 -15.05
N THR A 98 1.05 1.06 -15.77
CA THR A 98 2.17 1.81 -15.19
C THR A 98 1.70 3.02 -14.38
N GLY A 99 0.83 3.87 -14.94
CA GLY A 99 0.36 5.08 -14.26
C GLY A 99 -0.42 4.79 -12.98
N PHE A 100 -1.25 3.75 -13.01
CA PHE A 100 -2.03 3.30 -11.85
C PHE A 100 -1.14 2.62 -10.81
N GLY A 101 -0.19 1.80 -11.25
CA GLY A 101 0.77 1.14 -10.37
C GLY A 101 1.63 2.15 -9.63
N PHE A 102 2.24 3.10 -10.34
CA PHE A 102 3.07 4.13 -9.73
C PHE A 102 2.31 4.94 -8.67
N GLN A 103 1.06 5.34 -8.96
CA GLN A 103 0.21 6.05 -8.00
C GLN A 103 -0.13 5.22 -6.76
N LEU A 104 -0.33 3.90 -6.92
CA LEU A 104 -0.53 3.00 -5.79
C LEU A 104 0.73 2.90 -4.93
N GLY A 105 1.89 2.70 -5.57
CA GLY A 105 3.19 2.58 -4.92
C GLY A 105 3.60 3.85 -4.17
N ALA A 106 3.31 5.02 -4.74
CA ALA A 106 3.56 6.31 -4.11
C ALA A 106 2.70 6.57 -2.86
N GLY A 107 1.69 5.74 -2.58
CA GLY A 107 1.03 5.67 -1.28
C GLY A 107 -0.05 6.72 -1.03
N MET A 108 0.20 7.98 -1.38
CA MET A 108 -0.61 9.15 -1.00
C MET A 108 -1.41 9.77 -2.14
N VAL A 109 -1.31 9.23 -3.36
CA VAL A 109 -1.99 9.80 -4.54
C VAL A 109 -3.41 9.25 -4.72
N THR A 110 -3.73 8.18 -3.97
CA THR A 110 -5.03 7.49 -3.99
C THR A 110 -5.56 7.36 -2.56
N VAL A 111 -6.80 6.87 -2.42
CA VAL A 111 -7.42 6.66 -1.10
C VAL A 111 -6.50 5.82 -0.20
N VAL A 112 -6.19 6.36 0.97
CA VAL A 112 -5.46 5.70 2.05
C VAL A 112 -6.48 5.04 2.96
N VAL A 113 -6.47 3.71 3.00
CA VAL A 113 -7.51 2.92 3.68
C VAL A 113 -7.15 2.60 5.14
N GLY A 114 -5.88 2.71 5.53
CA GLY A 114 -5.41 2.41 6.88
C GLY A 114 -4.11 3.10 7.23
N SER A 115 -3.85 3.21 8.54
CA SER A 115 -2.71 3.96 9.07
C SER A 115 -1.34 3.37 8.70
N ALA A 116 -1.31 2.07 8.38
CA ALA A 116 -0.13 1.31 7.98
C ALA A 116 0.66 1.94 6.81
N VAL A 117 0.00 2.74 5.94
CA VAL A 117 0.70 3.50 4.88
C VAL A 117 1.66 4.54 5.49
N TYR A 118 1.20 5.29 6.50
CA TYR A 118 2.05 6.25 7.20
C TYR A 118 3.13 5.54 8.02
N GLY A 119 2.80 4.39 8.62
CA GLY A 119 3.78 3.55 9.30
C GLY A 119 4.93 3.11 8.38
N ALA A 120 4.61 2.65 7.15
CA ALA A 120 5.64 2.28 6.17
C ALA A 120 6.53 3.48 5.78
N PHE A 121 5.96 4.68 5.68
CA PHE A 121 6.72 5.89 5.37
C PHE A 121 7.59 6.34 6.53
N ALA A 122 7.07 6.24 7.76
CA ALA A 122 7.85 6.46 8.97
C ALA A 122 9.02 5.48 9.06
N ALA A 123 8.81 4.19 8.77
CA ALA A 123 9.88 3.21 8.71
C ALA A 123 10.93 3.54 7.64
N ALA A 124 10.51 3.93 6.44
CA ALA A 124 11.43 4.33 5.37
C ALA A 124 12.26 5.55 5.73
N PHE A 125 11.65 6.55 6.39
CA PHE A 125 12.32 7.73 6.91
C PHE A 125 13.30 7.36 8.03
N LEU A 126 12.83 6.63 9.06
CA LEU A 126 13.63 6.26 10.23
C LEU A 126 14.74 5.24 9.91
N ALA A 127 14.67 4.54 8.78
CA ALA A 127 15.76 3.72 8.28
C ALA A 127 17.03 4.53 7.97
N GLY A 128 16.91 5.86 7.83
CA GLY A 128 18.05 6.79 7.80
C GLY A 128 19.07 6.51 6.69
N SER A 129 18.65 5.87 5.60
CA SER A 129 19.53 5.51 4.49
C SER A 129 18.77 5.39 3.18
N LEU A 130 19.43 5.72 2.07
CA LEU A 130 18.89 5.57 0.72
C LEU A 130 18.42 4.13 0.45
N VAL A 131 19.29 3.15 0.76
CA VAL A 131 19.02 1.74 0.48
C VAL A 131 17.92 1.20 1.40
N GLY A 132 17.95 1.49 2.71
CA GLY A 132 16.92 1.05 3.64
C GLY A 132 15.54 1.60 3.27
N GLY A 133 15.47 2.90 3.00
CA GLY A 133 14.25 3.55 2.53
C GLY A 133 13.75 2.96 1.20
N ALA A 134 14.64 2.74 0.22
CA ALA A 134 14.31 2.15 -1.07
C ALA A 134 13.74 0.73 -0.94
N VAL A 135 14.33 -0.12 -0.09
CA VAL A 135 13.86 -1.51 0.14
C VAL A 135 12.49 -1.51 0.80
N ILE A 136 12.29 -0.70 1.85
CA ILE A 136 11.00 -0.58 2.54
C ILE A 136 9.93 -0.08 1.55
N GLY A 137 10.24 0.95 0.79
CA GLY A 137 9.35 1.52 -0.22
C GLY A 137 9.00 0.53 -1.34
N ALA A 138 9.98 -0.19 -1.87
CA ALA A 138 9.76 -1.21 -2.90
C ALA A 138 8.88 -2.36 -2.39
N ALA A 139 9.16 -2.85 -1.17
CA ALA A 139 8.37 -3.89 -0.52
C ALA A 139 6.92 -3.42 -0.29
N PHE A 140 6.74 -2.20 0.22
CA PHE A 140 5.43 -1.58 0.38
C PHE A 140 4.65 -1.51 -0.94
N GLY A 141 5.27 -0.96 -2.00
CA GLY A 141 4.64 -0.83 -3.31
C GLY A 141 4.29 -2.19 -3.93
N PHE A 142 5.18 -3.18 -3.79
CA PHE A 142 4.95 -4.53 -4.28
C PHE A 142 3.80 -5.23 -3.53
N LEU A 143 3.82 -5.23 -2.20
CA LEU A 143 2.80 -5.91 -1.38
C LEU A 143 1.40 -5.33 -1.62
N ARG A 144 1.30 -3.99 -1.76
CA ARG A 144 0.04 -3.35 -2.15
C ARG A 144 -0.44 -3.80 -3.52
N ALA A 145 0.47 -3.87 -4.50
CA ALA A 145 0.12 -4.31 -5.85
C ALA A 145 -0.22 -5.81 -5.93
N ALA A 146 0.40 -6.65 -5.09
CA ALA A 146 0.20 -8.09 -5.09
C ALA A 146 -1.25 -8.51 -4.79
N THR A 147 -2.03 -7.64 -4.15
CA THR A 147 -3.48 -7.83 -3.94
C THR A 147 -4.26 -7.99 -5.25
N ILE A 148 -3.69 -7.61 -6.40
CA ILE A 148 -4.31 -7.75 -7.72
C ILE A 148 -4.24 -9.18 -8.27
N PHE A 149 -3.32 -10.03 -7.81
CA PHE A 149 -3.12 -11.36 -8.41
C PHE A 149 -4.38 -12.26 -8.40
N PRO A 150 -5.18 -12.30 -7.32
CA PRO A 150 -6.45 -13.03 -7.33
C PRO A 150 -7.43 -12.54 -8.42
N ALA A 151 -7.37 -11.27 -8.81
CA ALA A 151 -8.25 -10.67 -9.81
C ALA A 151 -8.04 -11.24 -11.24
N GLY A 152 -6.88 -11.86 -11.50
CA GLY A 152 -6.61 -12.53 -12.78
C GLY A 152 -7.44 -13.80 -12.99
N ARG A 153 -7.92 -14.42 -11.91
CA ARG A 153 -8.79 -15.61 -11.98
C ARG A 153 -10.24 -15.28 -12.31
N ILE A 154 -10.62 -14.00 -12.22
CA ILE A 154 -11.97 -13.53 -12.51
C ILE A 154 -12.16 -13.49 -14.03
N ARG A 155 -12.93 -14.44 -14.55
CA ARG A 155 -13.20 -14.63 -15.98
C ARG A 155 -14.68 -14.53 -16.34
N ARG A 156 -15.58 -14.58 -15.36
CA ARG A 156 -17.04 -14.54 -15.51
C ARG A 156 -17.65 -13.54 -14.52
N PRO A 157 -18.75 -12.85 -14.86
CA PRO A 157 -19.41 -11.91 -13.96
C PRO A 157 -19.79 -12.51 -12.60
N ALA A 158 -20.28 -13.75 -12.56
CA ALA A 158 -20.63 -14.43 -11.31
C ALA A 158 -19.45 -14.56 -10.32
N GLN A 159 -18.21 -14.61 -10.81
CA GLN A 159 -17.02 -14.69 -9.96
C GLN A 159 -16.73 -13.37 -9.24
N LEU A 160 -17.18 -12.22 -9.76
CA LEU A 160 -17.04 -10.94 -9.07
C LEU A 160 -17.82 -10.93 -7.76
N GLY A 161 -19.07 -11.41 -7.78
CA GLY A 161 -19.90 -11.51 -6.58
C GLY A 161 -19.31 -12.45 -5.52
N LEU A 162 -18.72 -13.58 -5.94
CA LEU A 162 -18.05 -14.51 -5.02
C LEU A 162 -16.80 -13.90 -4.38
N VAL A 163 -16.00 -13.15 -5.14
CA VAL A 163 -14.81 -12.46 -4.61
C VAL A 163 -15.24 -11.37 -3.64
N ASP A 164 -16.25 -10.58 -3.98
CA ASP A 164 -16.80 -9.55 -3.08
C ASP A 164 -17.31 -10.16 -1.77
N ALA A 165 -18.09 -11.23 -1.83
CA ALA A 165 -18.56 -11.96 -0.65
C ALA A 165 -17.39 -12.50 0.20
N ARG A 166 -16.35 -13.05 -0.44
CA ARG A 166 -15.15 -13.53 0.25
C ARG A 166 -14.39 -12.40 0.93
N LEU A 167 -14.23 -11.25 0.28
CA LEU A 167 -13.57 -10.08 0.85
C LEU A 167 -14.34 -9.56 2.07
N ARG A 168 -15.68 -9.48 1.99
CA ARG A 168 -16.53 -9.10 3.13
C ARG A 168 -16.42 -10.09 4.29
N ALA A 169 -16.40 -11.39 4.01
CA ALA A 169 -16.23 -12.41 5.05
C ALA A 169 -14.87 -12.31 5.77
N TRP A 170 -13.84 -11.82 5.07
CA TRP A 170 -12.50 -11.62 5.63
C TRP A 170 -12.28 -10.23 6.22
N ASP A 171 -13.23 -9.31 6.12
CA ASP A 171 -13.07 -7.93 6.58
C ASP A 171 -12.71 -7.87 8.07
N GLY A 172 -13.50 -8.55 8.91
CA GLY A 172 -13.26 -8.62 10.35
C GLY A 172 -11.94 -9.31 10.72
N ALA A 173 -11.58 -10.40 10.02
CA ALA A 173 -10.34 -11.13 10.29
C ALA A 173 -9.10 -10.31 9.87
N SER A 174 -9.15 -9.71 8.68
CA SER A 174 -8.09 -8.84 8.16
C SER A 174 -7.84 -7.66 9.09
N ARG A 175 -8.91 -7.03 9.59
CA ARG A 175 -8.79 -5.95 10.57
C ARG A 175 -8.12 -6.42 11.86
N ARG A 176 -8.51 -7.56 12.42
CA ARG A 176 -7.88 -8.10 13.65
C ARG A 176 -6.40 -8.42 13.43
N ILE A 177 -6.05 -8.99 12.28
CA ILE A 177 -4.66 -9.29 11.93
C ILE A 177 -3.84 -8.00 11.83
N ALA A 178 -4.36 -6.97 11.16
CA ALA A 178 -3.70 -5.68 11.05
C ALA A 178 -3.43 -5.06 12.43
N LEU A 179 -4.46 -4.99 13.29
CA LEU A 179 -4.32 -4.49 14.66
C LEU A 179 -3.32 -5.30 15.50
N ALA A 180 -3.33 -6.63 15.35
CA ALA A 180 -2.37 -7.49 16.05
C ALA A 180 -0.93 -7.24 15.57
N CYS A 181 -0.73 -7.03 14.27
CA CYS A 181 0.57 -6.66 13.71
C CYS A 181 1.04 -5.29 14.23
N GLU A 182 0.15 -4.29 14.31
CA GLU A 182 0.47 -2.97 14.87
C GLU A 182 0.91 -3.07 16.33
N VAL A 183 0.16 -3.80 17.17
CA VAL A 183 0.51 -4.02 18.58
C VAL A 183 1.85 -4.74 18.72
N ALA A 184 2.08 -5.79 17.92
CA ALA A 184 3.33 -6.54 17.95
C ALA A 184 4.53 -5.66 17.54
N LEU A 185 4.37 -4.80 16.53
CA LEU A 185 5.40 -3.87 16.09
C LEU A 185 5.70 -2.80 17.15
N ILE A 186 4.68 -2.23 17.80
CA ILE A 186 4.87 -1.31 18.94
C ILE A 186 5.69 -1.98 20.03
N ALA A 187 5.30 -3.19 20.44
CA ALA A 187 6.01 -3.94 21.48
C ALA A 187 7.47 -4.21 21.09
N THR A 188 7.72 -4.55 19.83
CA THR A 188 9.06 -4.79 19.30
C THR A 188 9.92 -3.52 19.32
N CYS A 189 9.37 -2.39 18.89
CA CYS A 189 10.07 -1.10 18.93
C CYS A 189 10.43 -0.67 20.35
N VAL A 190 9.49 -0.81 21.30
CA VAL A 190 9.73 -0.45 22.70
C VAL A 190 10.76 -1.38 23.34
N ALA A 191 10.66 -2.70 23.11
CA ALA A 191 11.63 -3.64 23.63
C ALA A 191 13.05 -3.36 23.11
N ALA A 192 13.18 -3.11 21.80
CA ALA A 192 14.47 -2.79 21.18
C ALA A 192 15.04 -1.42 21.62
N ALA A 193 14.20 -0.49 22.07
CA ALA A 193 14.65 0.81 22.58
C ALA A 193 15.17 0.74 24.03
N LEU A 194 14.81 -0.31 24.77
CA LEU A 194 15.18 -0.51 26.18
C LEU A 194 16.39 -1.43 26.37
N THR A 195 16.83 -2.10 25.31
CA THR A 195 18.06 -2.92 25.26
C THR A 195 19.26 -2.09 24.81
#